data_AF-A0A183DBY0-F1
#
_entry.id   AF-A0A183DBY0-F1
#
_cell.length_a   1.000
_cell.length_b   1.000
_cell.length_c   1.000
_cell.angle_alpha   90.00
_cell.angle_beta   90.00
_cell.angle_gamma   90.00
#
_symmetry.space_group_name_H-M   'P 1'
#
loop_
_entity.id
_entity.type
_entity.pdbx_description
1 polymer ?
#
loop_
_entity_poly.entity_id
_entity_poly.type
_entity_poly.pdbx_seq_one_letter_code
_entity_poly.pdbx_strand_id
1 'polypeptide(L)'
;LRSKASNVSTDARTNYTCEFVWNSTSFDRMQRALRLLGQDEQCVSQFIYHKLMGHDVDDIVFKVPLPKRFSAPGLPELNHSQVLAVKTVLQRPLSLIQGPPGTGKTVTSATIVYHLVKQTNGQVLVCAPSNVAVDHLAEKIHRTGLKVHFSQSNLNIIIKGPKRVTFGK
;
A
#
# COMPACT_ATOMS: atom_id res chain seq x y z
N LEU A 1 4.09 -4.00 -44.80
CA LEU A 1 3.90 -4.96 -45.92
C LEU A 1 2.63 -5.76 -45.63
N ARG A 2 1.51 -5.43 -46.28
CA ARG A 2 0.22 -6.12 -46.12
C ARG A 2 0.24 -7.39 -46.98
N SER A 3 0.23 -8.58 -46.38
CA SER A 3 -0.02 -9.83 -47.09
C SER A 3 -1.53 -10.13 -47.11
N LYS A 4 -2.03 -10.46 -48.30
CA LYS A 4 -3.42 -10.83 -48.60
C LYS A 4 -3.89 -12.00 -47.71
N ALA A 5 -5.03 -11.82 -47.05
CA ALA A 5 -5.77 -12.88 -46.38
C ALA A 5 -6.65 -13.60 -47.41
N SER A 6 -6.13 -14.68 -48.01
CA SER A 6 -6.93 -15.63 -48.78
C SER A 6 -6.67 -17.02 -48.21
N ASN A 7 -7.50 -17.39 -47.24
CA ASN A 7 -7.79 -18.73 -46.68
C ASN A 7 -8.06 -18.60 -45.18
N VAL A 8 -9.23 -18.07 -44.82
CA VAL A 8 -9.74 -18.25 -43.46
C VAL A 8 -10.30 -19.66 -43.39
N SER A 9 -9.52 -20.57 -42.82
CA SER A 9 -9.96 -21.92 -42.46
C SER A 9 -11.20 -21.83 -41.57
N THR A 10 -12.31 -22.42 -42.00
CA THR A 10 -13.54 -22.58 -41.20
C THR A 10 -13.42 -23.64 -40.11
N ASP A 11 -12.31 -24.37 -40.01
CA ASP A 11 -12.02 -25.20 -38.85
C ASP A 11 -11.48 -24.31 -37.72
N ALA A 12 -12.38 -23.92 -36.82
CA ALA A 12 -12.11 -23.04 -35.68
C ALA A 12 -11.14 -23.62 -34.64
N ARG A 13 -10.42 -24.70 -34.95
CA ARG A 13 -9.46 -25.39 -34.07
C ARG A 13 -8.00 -25.21 -34.46
N THR A 14 -7.70 -24.64 -35.63
CA THR A 14 -6.33 -24.46 -36.12
C THR A 14 -6.13 -23.06 -36.72
N ASN A 15 -4.88 -22.62 -36.90
CA ASN A 15 -4.49 -21.32 -37.49
C ASN A 15 -4.75 -20.06 -36.63
N TYR A 16 -4.65 -20.15 -35.30
CA TYR A 16 -4.58 -18.96 -34.45
C TYR A 16 -3.15 -18.45 -34.31
N THR A 17 -2.99 -17.12 -34.30
CA THR A 17 -1.72 -16.47 -33.94
C THR A 17 -1.91 -15.79 -32.58
N CYS A 18 -1.09 -16.15 -31.61
CA CYS A 18 -1.04 -15.48 -30.32
C CYS A 18 0.12 -14.50 -30.33
N GLU A 19 -0.16 -13.21 -30.15
CA GLU A 19 0.85 -12.18 -30.02
C GLU A 19 0.88 -11.63 -28.59
N PHE A 20 2.08 -11.44 -28.05
CA PHE A 20 2.26 -10.74 -26.79
C PHE A 20 2.19 -9.23 -27.04
N VAL A 21 1.13 -8.60 -26.56
CA VAL A 21 1.00 -7.14 -26.60
C VAL A 21 1.73 -6.54 -25.42
N TRP A 22 2.81 -5.82 -25.70
CA TRP A 22 3.52 -5.07 -24.69
C TRP A 22 2.70 -3.84 -24.23
N ASN A 23 2.76 -3.53 -22.94
CA ASN A 23 2.05 -2.40 -22.34
C ASN A 23 3.02 -1.52 -21.52
N SER A 24 3.16 -0.25 -21.91
CA SER A 24 4.03 0.75 -21.27
C SER A 24 3.51 1.28 -19.94
N THR A 25 2.24 1.03 -19.60
CA THR A 25 1.52 1.75 -18.53
C THR A 25 2.29 1.80 -17.20
N SER A 26 2.91 0.70 -16.77
CA SER A 26 3.69 0.67 -15.54
C SER A 26 4.93 1.57 -15.60
N PHE A 27 5.63 1.60 -16.73
CA PHE A 27 6.79 2.45 -16.96
C PHE A 27 6.41 3.92 -17.03
N ASP A 28 5.32 4.24 -17.73
CA ASP A 28 4.81 5.61 -17.84
C ASP A 28 4.42 6.17 -16.45
N ARG A 29 3.81 5.32 -15.60
CA ARG A 29 3.49 5.66 -14.21
C ARG A 29 4.74 5.91 -13.37
N MET A 30 5.76 5.07 -13.48
CA MET A 30 7.04 5.27 -12.77
C MET A 30 7.72 6.57 -13.21
N GLN A 31 7.81 6.82 -14.52
CA GLN A 31 8.43 8.04 -15.04
C GLN A 31 7.65 9.28 -14.62
N ARG A 32 6.31 9.23 -14.61
CA ARG A 32 5.47 10.31 -14.07
C ARG A 32 5.74 10.57 -12.60
N ALA A 33 5.86 9.53 -11.78
CA ALA A 33 6.16 9.68 -10.35
C ALA A 33 7.51 10.36 -10.11
N LEU A 34 8.55 9.99 -10.89
CA LEU A 34 9.86 10.64 -10.82
C LEU A 34 9.80 12.12 -11.25
N ARG A 35 9.05 12.44 -12.31
CA ARG A 35 8.86 13.84 -12.73
C ARG A 35 8.15 14.66 -11.66
N LEU A 36 7.09 14.12 -11.05
CA LEU A 36 6.39 14.77 -9.94
C LEU A 36 7.34 15.06 -8.77
N LEU A 37 8.15 14.08 -8.36
CA LEU A 37 9.12 14.26 -7.28
C LEU A 37 10.17 15.35 -7.58
N GLY A 38 10.54 15.54 -8.85
CA GLY A 38 11.51 16.56 -9.25
C GLY A 38 10.92 17.94 -9.54
N GLN A 39 9.60 18.06 -9.71
CA GLN A 39 8.94 19.30 -10.16
C GLN A 39 7.98 19.90 -9.13
N ASP A 40 7.42 19.09 -8.24
CA ASP A 40 6.43 19.50 -7.25
C ASP A 40 6.99 19.33 -5.84
N GLU A 41 7.41 20.44 -5.22
CA GLU A 41 7.93 20.46 -3.84
C GLU A 41 6.89 20.04 -2.79
N GLN A 42 5.61 20.02 -3.14
CA GLN A 42 4.52 19.63 -2.23
C GLN A 42 4.11 18.15 -2.38
N CYS A 43 4.76 17.38 -3.27
CA CYS A 43 4.36 16.00 -3.53
C CYS A 43 4.61 15.06 -2.32
N VAL A 44 5.60 15.38 -1.48
CA VAL A 44 5.94 14.71 -0.22
C VAL A 44 6.35 15.74 0.82
N SER A 45 6.40 15.37 2.11
CA SER A 45 6.92 16.29 3.13
C SER A 45 8.42 16.54 2.94
N GLN A 46 8.89 17.73 3.35
CA GLN A 46 10.29 18.14 3.26
C GLN A 46 11.24 17.10 3.91
N PHE A 47 10.84 16.55 5.06
CA PHE A 47 11.62 15.51 5.74
C PHE A 47 11.77 14.26 4.87
N ILE A 48 10.67 13.77 4.26
CA ILE A 48 10.70 12.59 3.41
C ILE A 48 11.54 12.86 2.16
N TYR A 49 11.39 14.03 1.54
CA TYR A 49 12.19 14.42 0.37
C TYR A 49 13.69 14.35 0.68
N HIS A 50 14.15 15.01 1.74
CA HIS A 50 15.57 15.02 2.11
C HIS A 50 16.11 13.64 2.50
N LYS A 51 15.35 12.83 3.25
CA LYS A 51 15.76 11.45 3.55
C LYS A 51 15.87 10.60 2.28
N LEU A 52 14.97 10.77 1.31
CA LEU A 52 15.04 10.05 0.02
C LEU A 52 16.23 10.49 -0.83
N MET A 53 16.63 11.76 -0.78
CA MET A 53 17.82 12.28 -1.48
C MET A 53 19.14 11.95 -0.76
N GLY A 54 19.10 11.27 0.39
CA GLY A 54 20.29 10.93 1.16
C GLY A 54 20.92 12.11 1.88
N HIS A 55 20.19 13.22 2.04
CA HIS A 55 20.65 14.35 2.83
C HIS A 55 20.60 14.00 4.33
N ASP A 56 21.53 14.58 5.09
CA ASP A 56 21.47 14.47 6.54
C ASP A 56 20.38 15.40 7.08
N VAL A 57 19.49 14.83 7.90
CA VAL A 57 18.37 15.54 8.52
C VAL A 57 18.11 14.93 9.88
N ASP A 58 17.83 15.80 10.85
CA ASP A 58 17.52 15.43 12.21
C ASP A 58 16.29 14.52 12.30
N ASP A 59 16.35 13.53 13.18
CA ASP A 59 15.25 12.61 13.40
C ASP A 59 14.03 13.33 14.01
N ILE A 60 12.89 13.20 13.34
CA ILE A 60 11.61 13.71 13.85
C ILE A 60 10.90 12.61 14.63
N VAL A 61 10.47 12.93 15.84
CA VAL A 61 9.62 12.08 16.68
C VAL A 61 8.27 12.74 16.91
N PHE A 62 7.20 12.10 16.43
CA PHE A 62 5.84 12.56 16.64
C PHE A 62 5.39 12.28 18.08
N LYS A 63 4.91 13.34 18.75
CA LYS A 63 4.25 13.24 20.05
C LYS A 63 2.78 12.86 19.84
N VAL A 64 2.53 11.59 19.52
CA VAL A 64 1.17 11.03 19.37
C VAL A 64 0.76 10.24 20.62
N PRO A 65 -0.53 10.26 21.00
CA PRO A 65 -1.04 9.39 22.06
C PRO A 65 -0.95 7.92 21.60
N LEU A 66 -0.11 7.15 22.27
CA LEU A 66 0.06 5.73 21.98
C LEU A 66 -1.12 4.91 22.54
N PRO A 67 -1.54 3.85 21.82
CA PRO A 67 -2.60 2.99 22.30
C PRO A 67 -2.14 2.19 23.54
N LYS A 68 -3.07 1.95 24.48
CA LYS A 68 -2.80 1.11 25.66
C LYS A 68 -2.53 -0.36 25.30
N ARG A 69 -3.12 -0.84 24.19
CA ARG A 69 -2.91 -2.18 23.65
C ARG A 69 -2.55 -2.04 22.17
N PHE A 70 -1.44 -2.66 21.78
CA PHE A 70 -0.99 -2.63 20.39
C PHE A 70 -1.67 -3.70 19.54
N SER A 71 -2.26 -4.73 20.13
CA SER A 71 -3.00 -5.77 19.42
C SER A 71 -4.26 -5.18 18.74
N ALA A 72 -4.53 -5.62 17.51
CA ALA A 72 -5.70 -5.21 16.75
C ALA A 72 -6.76 -6.33 16.76
N PRO A 73 -8.05 -6.00 16.80
CA PRO A 73 -9.11 -7.00 16.80
C PRO A 73 -9.03 -7.90 15.56
N GLY A 74 -9.35 -9.19 15.71
CA GLY A 74 -9.36 -10.16 14.60
C GLY A 74 -7.99 -10.60 14.08
N LEU A 75 -6.90 -10.08 14.67
CA LEU A 75 -5.51 -10.46 14.39
C LEU A 75 -4.86 -11.19 15.59
N PRO A 76 -3.82 -12.01 15.35
CA PRO A 76 -3.06 -12.64 16.44
C PRO A 76 -2.41 -11.61 17.37
N GLU A 77 -2.17 -12.03 18.60
CA GLU A 77 -1.36 -11.25 19.56
C GLU A 77 0.05 -11.03 19.03
N LEU A 78 0.56 -9.82 19.25
CA LEU A 78 1.89 -9.44 18.79
C LEU A 78 2.95 -9.87 19.80
N ASN A 79 4.08 -10.35 19.30
CA ASN A 79 5.26 -10.57 20.14
C ASN A 79 5.98 -9.23 20.44
N HIS A 80 6.98 -9.28 21.32
CA HIS A 80 7.71 -8.09 21.77
C HIS A 80 8.31 -7.26 20.62
N SER A 81 8.95 -7.91 19.64
CA SER A 81 9.59 -7.19 18.52
C SER A 81 8.57 -6.55 17.59
N GLN A 82 7.42 -7.21 17.37
CA GLN A 82 6.32 -6.64 16.59
C GLN A 82 5.66 -5.46 17.32
N VAL A 83 5.47 -5.53 18.63
CA VAL A 83 4.97 -4.40 19.43
C VAL A 83 5.92 -3.21 19.33
N LEU A 84 7.23 -3.45 19.46
CA LEU A 84 8.24 -2.40 19.32
C LEU A 84 8.23 -1.79 17.91
N ALA A 85 8.06 -2.60 16.87
CA ALA A 85 7.92 -2.13 15.50
C ALA A 85 6.69 -1.23 15.34
N VAL A 86 5.51 -1.66 15.79
CA VAL A 86 4.28 -0.85 15.74
C VAL A 86 4.48 0.47 16.48
N LYS A 87 4.99 0.43 17.70
CA LYS A 87 5.26 1.63 18.51
C LYS A 87 6.17 2.61 17.78
N THR A 88 7.27 2.12 17.22
CA THR A 88 8.27 2.95 16.52
C THR A 88 7.66 3.61 15.28
N VAL A 89 6.89 2.86 14.48
CA VAL A 89 6.27 3.38 13.26
C VAL A 89 5.25 4.47 13.56
N LEU A 90 4.46 4.33 14.63
CA LEU A 90 3.48 5.37 15.00
C LEU A 90 4.14 6.71 15.40
N GLN A 91 5.43 6.71 15.76
CA GLN A 91 6.14 7.89 16.24
C GLN A 91 7.11 8.48 15.22
N ARG A 92 7.31 7.86 14.05
CA ARG A 92 8.30 8.31 13.07
C ARG A 92 7.65 8.61 11.71
N PRO A 93 8.09 9.66 11.00
CA PRO A 93 7.63 9.98 9.65
C PRO A 93 7.99 8.92 8.60
N LEU A 94 9.09 8.21 8.80
CA LEU A 94 9.57 7.16 7.91
C LEU A 94 10.10 6.00 8.76
N SER A 95 9.76 4.78 8.40
CA SER A 95 10.20 3.57 9.09
C SER A 95 10.32 2.41 8.12
N LEU A 96 11.37 1.61 8.29
CA LEU A 96 11.58 0.37 7.55
C LEU A 96 11.41 -0.81 8.52
N ILE A 97 10.54 -1.75 8.16
CA ILE A 97 10.34 -2.99 8.92
C ILE A 97 10.96 -4.13 8.13
N GLN A 98 11.93 -4.80 8.74
CA GLN A 98 12.58 -5.98 8.18
C GLN A 98 12.29 -7.20 9.05
N GLY A 99 12.15 -8.36 8.41
CA GLY A 99 12.04 -9.64 9.13
C GLY A 99 12.18 -10.84 8.19
N PRO A 100 12.76 -11.96 8.65
CA PRO A 100 12.79 -13.24 7.94
C PRO A 100 11.40 -13.71 7.44
N PRO A 101 11.31 -14.66 6.50
CA PRO A 101 10.02 -15.26 6.13
C PRO A 101 9.33 -15.86 7.36
N GLY A 102 7.99 -15.77 7.42
CA GLY A 102 7.19 -16.30 8.53
C GLY A 102 7.13 -15.45 9.81
N THR A 103 7.88 -14.35 9.92
CA THR A 103 7.95 -13.51 11.15
C THR A 103 6.76 -12.57 11.40
N GLY A 104 5.65 -12.76 10.68
CA GLY A 104 4.41 -12.02 10.93
C GLY A 104 4.40 -10.58 10.40
N LYS A 105 5.31 -10.19 9.49
CA LYS A 105 5.33 -8.84 8.87
C LYS A 105 3.95 -8.36 8.41
N THR A 106 3.19 -9.21 7.72
CA THR A 106 1.83 -8.86 7.25
C THR A 106 0.87 -8.57 8.40
N VAL A 107 0.97 -9.32 9.51
CA VAL A 107 0.16 -9.07 10.71
C VAL A 107 0.58 -7.74 11.34
N THR A 108 1.89 -7.50 11.49
CA THR A 108 2.42 -6.23 12.01
C THR A 108 1.99 -5.04 11.16
N SER A 109 2.06 -5.13 9.82
CA SER A 109 1.61 -4.09 8.91
C SER A 109 0.11 -3.82 9.03
N ALA A 110 -0.72 -4.86 9.11
CA ALA A 110 -2.16 -4.70 9.29
C ALA A 110 -2.49 -4.01 10.63
N THR A 111 -1.75 -4.33 11.69
CA THR A 111 -1.88 -3.66 12.99
C THR A 111 -1.44 -2.20 12.95
N ILE A 112 -0.36 -1.87 12.25
CA ILE A 112 0.09 -0.47 12.04
C ILE A 112 -1.02 0.32 11.34
N VAL A 113 -1.54 -0.20 10.23
CA VAL A 113 -2.62 0.44 9.48
C VAL A 113 -3.84 0.65 10.36
N TYR A 114 -4.20 -0.34 11.17
CA TYR A 114 -5.31 -0.22 12.11
C TYR A 114 -5.16 1.00 13.04
N HIS A 115 -4.01 1.16 13.67
CA HIS A 115 -3.75 2.28 14.57
C HIS A 115 -3.65 3.62 13.83
N LEU A 116 -3.01 3.67 12.66
CA LEU A 116 -2.92 4.90 11.85
C LEU A 116 -4.30 5.42 11.45
N VAL A 117 -5.19 4.51 11.01
CA VAL A 117 -6.57 4.86 10.64
C VAL A 117 -7.36 5.38 11.85
N LYS A 118 -7.14 4.80 13.04
CA LYS A 118 -7.79 5.22 14.29
C LYS A 118 -7.27 6.55 14.82
N GLN A 119 -5.98 6.86 14.65
CA GLN A 119 -5.37 8.11 15.15
C GLN A 119 -5.65 9.31 14.24
N THR A 120 -5.56 9.11 12.92
CA THR A 120 -5.70 10.22 11.96
C THR A 120 -7.15 10.52 11.58
N ASN A 121 -8.08 9.60 11.85
CA ASN A 121 -9.46 9.64 11.34
C ASN A 121 -9.53 9.79 9.80
N GLY A 122 -8.42 9.55 9.11
CA GLY A 122 -8.24 9.81 7.69
C GLY A 122 -8.32 8.57 6.82
N GLN A 123 -7.73 8.67 5.64
CA GLN A 123 -7.54 7.56 4.72
C GLN A 123 -6.07 7.14 4.73
N VAL A 124 -5.80 5.85 4.82
CA VAL A 124 -4.46 5.27 4.73
C VAL A 124 -4.35 4.51 3.41
N LEU A 125 -3.30 4.83 2.65
CA LEU A 125 -2.96 4.14 1.42
C LEU A 125 -2.05 2.95 1.75
N VAL A 126 -2.38 1.78 1.22
CA VAL A 126 -1.59 0.56 1.35
C VAL A 126 -1.27 0.03 -0.04
N CYS A 127 0.00 -0.25 -0.30
CA CYS A 127 0.51 -0.67 -1.60
C CYS A 127 1.38 -1.92 -1.43
N ALA A 128 1.36 -2.80 -2.42
CA ALA A 128 2.30 -3.92 -2.53
C ALA A 128 2.63 -4.19 -4.01
N PRO A 129 3.78 -4.81 -4.33
CA PRO A 129 4.22 -4.98 -5.71
C PRO A 129 3.47 -6.07 -6.50
N SER A 130 2.70 -6.95 -5.83
CA SER A 130 1.91 -8.01 -6.47
C SER A 130 0.48 -8.07 -5.95
N ASN A 131 -0.46 -8.45 -6.83
CA ASN A 131 -1.89 -8.52 -6.47
C ASN A 131 -2.12 -9.47 -5.30
N VAL A 132 -1.45 -10.62 -5.29
CA VAL A 132 -1.54 -11.60 -4.20
C VAL A 132 -1.11 -11.00 -2.86
N ALA A 133 -0.05 -10.19 -2.84
CA ALA A 133 0.39 -9.52 -1.61
C ALA A 133 -0.60 -8.45 -1.15
N VAL A 134 -1.20 -7.71 -2.10
CA VAL A 134 -2.27 -6.75 -1.85
C VAL A 134 -3.47 -7.46 -1.22
N ASP A 135 -3.93 -8.56 -1.81
CA ASP A 135 -5.09 -9.33 -1.34
C ASP A 135 -4.87 -9.89 0.07
N HIS A 136 -3.70 -10.50 0.32
CA HIS A 136 -3.36 -11.02 1.64
C HIS A 136 -3.37 -9.91 2.71
N LEU A 137 -2.86 -8.72 2.39
CA LEU A 137 -2.85 -7.60 3.32
C LEU A 137 -4.25 -7.02 3.52
N ALA A 138 -5.04 -6.91 2.45
CA ALA A 138 -6.43 -6.47 2.50
C ALA A 138 -7.28 -7.38 3.38
N GLU A 139 -7.14 -8.70 3.26
CA GLU A 139 -7.85 -9.68 4.07
C GLU A 139 -7.53 -9.49 5.56
N LYS A 140 -6.25 -9.36 5.92
CA LYS A 140 -5.84 -9.13 7.32
C LYS A 140 -6.42 -7.82 7.86
N ILE A 141 -6.42 -6.75 7.07
CA ILE A 141 -6.96 -5.47 7.53
C ILE A 141 -8.48 -5.51 7.62
N HIS A 142 -9.16 -6.19 6.69
CA HIS A 142 -10.62 -6.37 6.74
C HIS A 142 -11.05 -7.08 8.04
N ARG A 143 -10.29 -8.09 8.49
CA ARG A 143 -10.53 -8.78 9.77
C ARG A 143 -10.49 -7.87 11.01
N THR A 144 -9.86 -6.70 10.92
CA THR A 144 -9.85 -5.70 12.00
C THR A 144 -11.14 -4.87 12.10
N GLY A 145 -12.08 -5.07 11.17
CA GLY A 145 -13.33 -4.32 11.09
C GLY A 145 -13.18 -2.95 10.42
N LEU A 146 -12.03 -2.66 9.78
CA LEU A 146 -11.83 -1.45 9.00
C LEU A 146 -12.48 -1.53 7.62
N LYS A 147 -12.87 -0.37 7.08
CA LYS A 147 -13.44 -0.27 5.74
C LYS A 147 -12.34 -0.21 4.68
N VAL A 148 -12.21 -1.29 3.92
CA VAL A 148 -11.20 -1.48 2.86
C VAL A 148 -11.85 -1.20 1.49
N HIS A 149 -11.23 -0.37 0.65
CA HIS A 149 -11.66 -0.15 -0.74
C HIS A 149 -10.53 -0.52 -1.69
N PHE A 150 -10.83 -1.39 -2.65
CA PHE A 150 -9.92 -1.76 -3.73
C PHE A 150 -10.05 -0.74 -4.87
N SER A 151 -8.92 -0.23 -5.36
CA SER A 151 -8.89 0.55 -6.60
C SER A 151 -8.66 -0.41 -7.77
N GLN A 152 -9.64 -0.57 -8.66
CA GLN A 152 -9.51 -1.49 -9.81
C GLN A 152 -8.49 -1.04 -10.87
N SER A 153 -7.90 0.16 -10.73
CA SER A 153 -7.00 0.75 -11.72
C SER A 153 -5.50 0.60 -11.37
N ASN A 154 -5.18 0.20 -10.14
CA ASN A 154 -3.81 0.17 -9.58
C ASN A 154 -3.70 -0.82 -8.40
N LEU A 155 -2.51 -1.37 -8.13
CA LEU A 155 -2.19 -2.23 -6.96
C LEU A 155 -2.22 -1.50 -5.60
N ASN A 156 -3.23 -0.67 -5.39
CA ASN A 156 -3.36 0.23 -4.26
C ASN A 156 -4.70 0.00 -3.55
N ILE A 157 -4.65 -0.10 -2.23
CA ILE A 157 -5.81 -0.20 -1.34
C ILE A 157 -5.95 1.12 -0.59
N ILE A 158 -7.17 1.67 -0.57
CA ILE A 158 -7.51 2.84 0.25
C ILE A 158 -8.34 2.39 1.44
N ILE A 159 -7.86 2.66 2.63
CA ILE A 159 -8.47 2.23 3.89
C ILE A 159 -8.99 3.46 4.60
N LYS A 160 -10.29 3.49 4.89
CA LYS A 160 -10.94 4.66 5.48
C LYS A 160 -11.23 4.42 6.96
N GLY A 161 -11.06 5.46 7.76
CA GLY A 161 -11.55 5.50 9.13
C GLY A 161 -13.07 5.30 9.24
N PRO A 162 -13.57 4.92 10.44
CA PRO A 162 -15.00 4.83 10.68
C PRO A 162 -15.67 6.18 10.40
N LYS A 163 -16.75 6.17 9.61
CA LYS A 163 -17.58 7.37 9.43
C LYS A 163 -18.17 7.75 10.80
N ARG A 164 -17.93 8.97 11.29
CA ARG A 164 -18.80 9.55 12.33
C ARG A 164 -20.17 9.72 11.68
N VAL A 165 -21.16 8.95 12.14
CA VAL A 165 -22.55 9.31 11.95
C VAL A 165 -22.84 10.40 12.98
N THR A 166 -22.70 11.67 12.57
CA THR A 166 -23.28 12.79 13.32
C THR A 166 -24.79 12.67 13.15
N PHE A 167 -25.46 12.11 14.16
CA PHE A 167 -26.88 12.37 14.36
C PHE A 167 -26.99 13.82 14.80
N GLY A 168 -27.57 14.66 13.93
CA GLY A 168 -27.99 16.00 14.33
C GLY A 168 -28.98 15.87 15.49
N LYS A 169 -28.80 16.73 16.50
CA LYS A 169 -29.82 16.99 17.50
C LYS A 169 -30.95 17.80 16.86
#